data_AF-A0A7W0ZKV8-F1
#
_entry.id   AF-A0A7W0ZKV8-F1
#
_cell.length_a   1.000
_cell.length_b   1.000
_cell.length_c   1.000
_cell.angle_alpha   90.00
_cell.angle_beta   90.00
_cell.angle_gamma   90.00
#
_symmetry.space_group_name_H-M   'P 1'
#
loop_
_entity.id
_entity.type
_entity.pdbx_description
1 polymer ?
#
loop_
_entity_poly.entity_id
_entity_poly.type
_entity_poly.pdbx_seq_one_letter_code
_entity_poly.pdbx_strand_id
1 'polypeptide(L)'
;MTVVIKLSGLLLLLLVTPCGGNWAVVAKAQSRDIVQTDAAQEDKAVMARGDATAAARQLTNRDPLLRQRAAEELARLAAVKERKLVEGYRLQEKNERVKLALDWALYRMGKKEALFAIVRALDSTERRNQAYTYLSELEGPAPLYMFLDQAKPQTRVKLLEVLARSGDAETLDRIDLYTASPDPKIAEAAQFAIREITRRQASTPTDESMRPRQAGSRPDETTP
;
A
#
# COMPACT_ATOMS: atom_id res chain seq x y z
N MET A 1 -1.51 -19.56 -40.60
CA MET A 1 -0.50 -20.24 -39.75
C MET A 1 0.30 -19.15 -39.05
N THR A 2 0.23 -19.08 -37.72
CA THR A 2 0.90 -18.03 -36.93
C THR A 2 2.28 -18.54 -36.52
N VAL A 3 3.34 -17.84 -36.93
CA VAL A 3 4.71 -18.15 -36.51
C VAL A 3 5.11 -17.13 -35.45
N VAL A 4 5.39 -17.61 -34.23
CA VAL A 4 5.89 -16.79 -33.13
C VAL A 4 7.38 -17.04 -32.99
N ILE A 5 8.21 -16.05 -33.31
CA ILE A 5 9.66 -16.09 -33.08
C ILE A 5 9.95 -15.21 -31.87
N LYS A 6 10.59 -15.79 -30.85
CA LYS A 6 10.94 -15.10 -29.60
C LYS A 6 12.44 -14.77 -29.62
N LEU A 7 12.79 -13.54 -29.99
CA LEU A 7 14.11 -12.97 -29.69
C LEU A 7 13.98 -12.09 -28.45
N SER A 8 14.98 -12.18 -27.58
CA SER A 8 15.06 -11.50 -26.29
C SER A 8 14.61 -10.05 -26.34
N GLY A 9 13.50 -9.75 -25.66
CA GLY A 9 13.10 -8.38 -25.32
C GLY A 9 12.21 -7.63 -26.31
N LEU A 10 11.81 -8.21 -27.46
CA LEU A 10 10.93 -7.51 -28.40
C LEU A 10 9.81 -8.43 -28.91
N LEU A 11 8.57 -8.15 -28.53
CA LEU A 11 7.39 -8.83 -29.06
C LEU A 11 6.99 -8.17 -30.38
N LEU A 12 7.42 -8.72 -31.52
CA LEU A 12 7.02 -8.25 -32.84
C LEU A 12 5.81 -9.07 -33.33
N LEU A 13 4.62 -8.47 -33.33
CA LEU A 13 3.42 -9.08 -33.94
C LEU A 13 3.40 -8.75 -35.44
N LEU A 14 3.78 -9.71 -36.28
CA LEU A 14 3.62 -9.59 -37.74
C LEU A 14 2.28 -10.20 -38.15
N LEU A 15 1.30 -9.35 -38.44
CA LEU A 15 0.06 -9.75 -39.11
C LEU A 15 0.33 -9.79 -40.62
N VAL A 16 0.26 -10.99 -41.21
CA VAL A 16 0.35 -11.17 -42.66
C VAL A 16 -1.07 -11.27 -43.23
N THR A 17 -1.49 -10.27 -43.98
CA THR A 17 -2.70 -10.32 -44.83
C THR A 17 -2.29 -10.39 -46.30
N PRO A 18 -2.92 -11.26 -47.13
CA PRO A 18 -2.66 -11.28 -48.55
C PRO A 18 -3.69 -10.41 -49.26
N CYS A 19 -3.27 -9.27 -49.83
CA CYS A 19 -3.84 -8.70 -51.06
C CYS A 19 -3.19 -7.35 -51.39
N GLY A 20 -2.73 -7.22 -52.64
CA GLY A 20 -2.68 -5.95 -53.38
C GLY A 20 -1.60 -4.95 -52.96
N GLY A 21 -0.61 -4.76 -53.83
CA GLY A 21 0.56 -3.92 -53.59
C GLY A 21 0.28 -2.50 -53.12
N ASN A 22 1.01 -2.08 -52.08
CA ASN A 22 1.72 -0.80 -52.00
C ASN A 22 2.68 -0.86 -50.81
N TRP A 23 3.98 -0.66 -51.01
CA TRP A 23 4.96 -0.74 -49.93
C TRP A 23 5.14 0.64 -49.28
N ALA A 24 4.33 0.92 -48.26
CA ALA A 24 4.58 2.04 -47.35
C ALA A 24 5.08 1.49 -46.02
N VAL A 25 6.38 1.54 -45.79
CA VAL A 25 6.97 1.30 -44.47
C VAL A 25 6.72 2.53 -43.61
N VAL A 26 5.65 2.50 -42.80
CA VAL A 26 5.42 3.48 -41.74
C VAL A 26 6.10 2.96 -40.47
N ALA A 27 7.41 3.20 -40.35
CA ALA A 27 8.10 3.12 -39.07
C ALA A 27 7.85 4.43 -38.33
N LYS A 28 6.86 4.47 -37.43
CA LYS A 28 6.66 5.63 -36.55
C LYS A 28 7.30 5.34 -35.19
N ALA A 29 8.27 6.20 -34.88
CA ALA A 29 9.14 6.17 -33.72
C ALA A 29 8.39 6.08 -32.39
N GLN A 30 8.91 5.23 -31.50
CA GLN A 30 8.50 5.14 -30.10
C GLN A 30 9.77 4.90 -29.26
N SER A 31 10.57 5.95 -29.06
CA SER A 31 11.87 5.81 -28.37
C SER A 31 12.35 7.05 -27.60
N ARG A 32 11.46 7.98 -27.21
CA ARG A 32 11.87 9.14 -26.39
C ARG A 32 11.44 9.11 -24.92
N ASP A 33 10.48 8.27 -24.53
CA ASP A 33 9.95 8.30 -23.17
C ASP A 33 10.65 7.35 -22.18
N ILE A 34 11.43 6.36 -22.67
CA ILE A 34 12.07 5.34 -21.81
C ILE A 34 13.35 5.87 -21.13
N VAL A 35 14.08 6.79 -21.76
CA VAL A 35 15.37 7.26 -21.23
C VAL A 35 15.20 8.31 -20.12
N GLN A 36 14.08 9.05 -20.10
CA GLN A 36 13.88 10.14 -19.15
C GLN A 36 13.35 9.67 -17.79
N THR A 37 12.79 8.46 -17.71
CA THR A 37 12.36 7.83 -16.46
C THR A 37 13.52 7.32 -15.62
N ASP A 38 14.59 6.83 -16.24
CA ASP A 38 15.69 6.17 -15.52
C ASP A 38 16.52 7.18 -14.72
N ALA A 39 16.91 8.31 -15.32
CA ALA A 39 17.68 9.35 -14.63
C ALA A 39 16.90 9.97 -13.44
N ALA A 40 15.60 10.23 -13.61
CA ALA A 40 14.76 10.76 -12.53
C ALA A 40 14.50 9.73 -11.41
N GLN A 41 14.49 8.44 -11.74
CA GLN A 41 14.39 7.37 -10.75
C GLN A 41 15.71 7.16 -9.99
N GLU A 42 16.85 7.31 -10.66
CA GLU A 42 18.17 7.26 -10.04
C GLU A 42 18.38 8.41 -9.04
N ASP A 43 18.04 9.64 -9.42
CA ASP A 43 18.13 10.80 -8.51
C ASP A 43 17.24 10.63 -7.28
N LYS A 44 16.00 10.17 -7.46
CA LYS A 44 15.09 9.85 -6.34
C LYS A 44 15.65 8.75 -5.45
N ALA A 45 16.25 7.73 -6.03
CA ALA A 45 16.86 6.63 -5.27
C ALA A 45 18.09 7.10 -4.49
N VAL A 46 18.89 8.04 -5.01
CA VAL A 46 20.03 8.64 -4.31
C VAL A 46 19.56 9.49 -3.14
N MET A 47 18.54 10.34 -3.34
CA MET A 47 17.97 11.15 -2.26
C MET A 47 17.36 10.28 -1.16
N ALA A 48 16.54 9.28 -1.52
CA ALA A 48 15.95 8.34 -0.57
C ALA A 48 17.02 7.54 0.21
N ARG A 49 18.17 7.24 -0.41
CA ARG A 49 19.32 6.65 0.30
C ARG A 49 19.93 7.62 1.31
N GLY A 50 20.12 8.88 0.93
CA GLY A 50 20.58 9.94 1.84
C GLY A 50 19.68 10.09 3.05
N ASP A 51 18.36 10.11 2.82
CA ASP A 51 17.34 10.21 3.86
C ASP A 51 17.34 8.99 4.78
N ALA A 52 17.47 7.78 4.21
CA ALA A 52 17.55 6.55 4.99
C ALA A 52 18.80 6.52 5.88
N THR A 53 19.96 6.94 5.38
CA THR A 53 21.18 7.03 6.19
C THR A 53 21.06 8.07 7.30
N ALA A 54 20.42 9.21 7.03
CA ALA A 54 20.16 10.23 8.04
C ALA A 54 19.23 9.71 9.15
N ALA A 55 18.16 9.02 8.79
CA ALA A 55 17.26 8.36 9.74
C ALA A 55 17.98 7.27 10.55
N ALA A 56 18.79 6.41 9.91
CA ALA A 56 19.54 5.36 10.60
C ALA A 56 20.47 5.92 11.69
N ARG A 57 21.12 7.07 11.46
CA ARG A 57 21.96 7.73 12.49
C ARG A 57 21.17 8.11 13.74
N GLN A 58 19.91 8.52 13.58
CA GLN A 58 19.05 8.92 14.70
C GLN A 58 18.61 7.74 15.58
N LEU A 59 18.79 6.49 15.15
CA LEU A 59 18.56 5.31 16.01
C LEU A 59 19.54 5.23 17.20
N THR A 60 20.64 5.97 17.18
CA THR A 60 21.57 6.08 18.32
C THR A 60 21.18 7.16 19.34
N ASN A 61 20.17 7.98 19.02
CA ASN A 61 19.85 9.14 19.84
C ASN A 61 19.42 8.72 21.25
N ARG A 62 19.79 9.49 22.28
CA ARG A 62 19.38 9.23 23.67
C ARG A 62 17.88 9.38 23.86
N ASP A 63 17.25 10.30 23.13
CA ASP A 63 15.81 10.53 23.19
C ASP A 63 15.03 9.40 22.49
N PRO A 64 14.18 8.63 23.20
CA PRO A 64 13.36 7.59 22.59
C PRO A 64 12.40 8.12 21.53
N LEU A 65 11.92 9.36 21.63
CA LEU A 65 11.01 9.92 20.63
C LEU A 65 11.71 10.10 19.28
N LEU A 66 12.97 10.55 19.28
CA LEU A 66 13.77 10.68 18.06
C LEU A 66 14.09 9.31 17.45
N ARG A 67 14.39 8.30 18.28
CA ARG A 67 14.58 6.92 17.79
C ARG A 67 13.30 6.33 17.19
N GLN A 68 12.14 6.58 17.81
CA GLN A 68 10.86 6.14 17.29
C GLN A 68 10.60 6.74 15.90
N ARG A 69 10.72 8.07 15.77
CA ARG A 69 10.53 8.78 14.49
C ARG A 69 11.51 8.30 13.43
N ALA A 70 12.75 8.05 13.81
CA ALA A 70 13.76 7.49 12.91
C ALA A 70 13.38 6.10 12.39
N ALA A 71 12.85 5.23 13.24
CA ALA A 71 12.36 3.92 12.82
C ALA A 71 11.13 4.05 11.89
N GLU A 72 10.19 4.93 12.20
CA GLU A 72 9.03 5.23 11.35
C GLU A 72 9.45 5.78 9.97
N GLU A 73 10.48 6.63 9.94
CA GLU A 73 11.06 7.16 8.70
C GLU A 73 11.64 6.04 7.83
N LEU A 74 12.45 5.17 8.44
CA LEU A 74 13.01 4.00 7.77
C LEU A 74 11.93 3.05 7.24
N ALA A 75 10.81 2.93 7.95
CA ALA A 75 9.63 2.17 7.52
C ALA A 75 8.99 2.79 6.27
N ARG A 76 8.80 4.12 6.26
CA ARG A 76 8.20 4.85 5.14
C ARG A 76 9.04 4.76 3.87
N LEU A 77 10.35 4.86 4.02
CA LEU A 77 11.33 4.72 2.94
C LEU A 77 11.54 3.27 2.50
N ALA A 78 10.98 2.29 3.23
CA ALA A 78 11.23 0.86 3.05
C ALA A 78 12.72 0.56 2.86
N ALA A 79 13.57 1.11 3.73
CA ALA A 79 15.03 1.14 3.56
C ALA A 79 15.70 -0.24 3.76
N VAL A 80 15.53 -1.15 2.79
CA VAL A 80 15.97 -2.56 2.86
C VAL A 80 17.46 -2.69 3.17
N LYS A 81 18.31 -1.76 2.72
CA LYS A 81 19.75 -1.76 3.00
C LYS A 81 20.08 -1.63 4.48
N GLU A 82 19.24 -0.94 5.25
CA GLU A 82 19.42 -0.72 6.69
C GLU A 82 18.80 -1.83 7.54
N ARG A 83 18.17 -2.85 6.93
CA ARG A 83 17.43 -3.89 7.66
C ARG A 83 18.26 -4.54 8.77
N LYS A 84 19.49 -4.96 8.46
CA LYS A 84 20.38 -5.62 9.44
C LYS A 84 20.73 -4.71 10.62
N LEU A 85 20.90 -3.41 10.36
CA LEU A 85 21.14 -2.42 11.39
C LEU A 85 19.90 -2.24 12.29
N VAL A 86 18.71 -2.13 11.68
CA VAL A 86 17.43 -2.04 12.40
C VAL A 86 17.18 -3.28 13.27
N GLU A 87 17.51 -4.49 12.77
CA GLU A 87 17.43 -5.72 13.57
C GLU A 87 18.33 -5.67 14.82
N GLY A 88 19.56 -5.16 14.67
CA GLY A 88 20.48 -4.97 15.79
C GLY A 88 19.91 -4.03 16.85
N TYR A 89 19.39 -2.87 16.44
CA TYR A 89 18.74 -1.93 17.37
C TYR A 89 17.49 -2.53 18.00
N ARG A 90 16.70 -3.29 17.24
CA ARG A 90 15.48 -3.92 17.74
C ARG A 90 15.75 -4.89 18.90
N LEU A 91 16.88 -5.60 18.87
CA LEU A 91 17.29 -6.52 19.93
C LEU A 91 17.73 -5.80 21.21
N GLN A 92 18.35 -4.62 21.07
CA GLN A 92 18.93 -3.87 22.19
C GLN A 92 17.95 -2.86 22.82
N GLU A 93 16.93 -2.43 22.07
CA GLU A 93 16.00 -1.40 22.51
C GLU A 93 15.20 -1.84 23.75
N LYS A 94 15.09 -0.95 24.73
CA LYS A 94 14.34 -1.21 25.97
C LYS A 94 12.97 -0.54 25.95
N ASN A 95 12.83 0.56 25.22
CA ASN A 95 11.57 1.26 25.10
C ASN A 95 10.62 0.51 24.16
N GLU A 96 9.47 0.09 24.70
CA GLU A 96 8.52 -0.74 23.95
C GLU A 96 7.83 -0.01 22.79
N ARG A 97 7.69 1.33 22.83
CA ARG A 97 7.16 2.11 21.70
C ARG A 97 8.17 2.20 20.56
N VAL A 98 9.45 2.36 20.89
CA VAL A 98 10.54 2.36 19.89
C VAL A 98 10.69 0.96 19.30
N LYS A 99 10.64 -0.10 20.12
CA LYS A 99 10.62 -1.49 19.64
C LYS A 99 9.50 -1.74 18.63
N LEU A 100 8.29 -1.27 18.92
CA LEU A 100 7.17 -1.43 18.01
C LEU A 100 7.36 -0.68 16.69
N ALA A 101 7.95 0.52 16.73
CA ALA A 101 8.33 1.26 15.52
C ALA A 101 9.42 0.55 14.70
N LEU A 102 10.40 -0.06 15.37
CA LEU A 102 11.42 -0.89 14.72
C LEU A 102 10.81 -2.16 14.10
N ASP A 103 9.84 -2.81 14.76
CA ASP A 103 9.09 -3.94 14.18
C ASP A 103 8.32 -3.50 12.92
N TRP A 104 7.72 -2.30 12.94
CA TRP A 104 7.07 -1.72 11.75
C TRP A 104 8.05 -1.47 10.62
N ALA A 105 9.21 -0.88 10.92
CA ALA A 105 10.28 -0.70 9.94
C ALA A 105 10.73 -2.02 9.32
N LEU A 106 10.96 -3.04 10.14
CA LEU A 106 11.37 -4.38 9.67
C LEU A 106 10.30 -5.02 8.79
N TYR A 107 9.01 -4.90 9.15
CA TYR A 107 7.92 -5.39 8.32
C TYR A 107 7.91 -4.71 6.94
N ARG A 108 8.01 -3.38 6.90
CA ARG A 108 8.07 -2.59 5.66
C ARG A 108 9.31 -2.90 4.83
N MET A 109 10.40 -3.28 5.49
CA MET A 109 11.61 -3.78 4.85
C MET A 109 11.49 -5.25 4.42
N GLY A 110 10.36 -5.94 4.61
CA GLY A 110 10.12 -7.30 4.10
C GLY A 110 10.24 -8.43 5.13
N LYS A 111 10.53 -8.15 6.40
CA LYS A 111 10.52 -9.15 7.47
C LYS A 111 9.09 -9.40 7.95
N LYS A 112 8.36 -10.30 7.27
CA LYS A 112 6.93 -10.50 7.47
C LYS A 112 6.57 -10.94 8.88
N GLU A 113 7.46 -11.66 9.55
CA GLU A 113 7.30 -12.13 10.93
C GLU A 113 7.21 -10.97 11.94
N ALA A 114 7.74 -9.78 11.60
CA ALA A 114 7.62 -8.61 12.46
C ALA A 114 6.15 -8.14 12.62
N LEU A 115 5.28 -8.49 11.67
CA LEU A 115 3.84 -8.17 11.75
C LEU A 115 3.17 -8.79 12.99
N PHE A 116 3.62 -9.98 13.44
CA PHE A 116 3.09 -10.62 14.64
C PHE A 116 3.25 -9.75 15.88
N ALA A 117 4.40 -9.08 16.02
CA ALA A 117 4.64 -8.19 17.15
C ALA A 117 3.71 -6.98 17.14
N ILE A 118 3.40 -6.46 15.95
CA ILE A 118 2.52 -5.31 15.75
C ILE A 118 1.06 -5.68 16.06
N VAL A 119 0.57 -6.79 15.51
CA VAL A 119 -0.78 -7.29 15.79
C VAL A 119 -0.95 -7.58 17.28
N ARG A 120 0.03 -8.22 17.91
CA ARG A 120 0.02 -8.48 19.36
C ARG A 120 -0.03 -7.19 20.19
N ALA A 121 0.52 -6.09 19.69
CA ALA A 121 0.49 -4.81 20.40
C ALA A 121 -0.91 -4.17 20.45
N LEU A 122 -1.89 -4.64 19.66
CA LEU A 122 -3.29 -4.20 19.76
C LEU A 122 -3.92 -4.55 21.13
N ASP A 123 -3.44 -5.60 21.80
CA ASP A 123 -3.91 -5.96 23.14
C ASP A 123 -3.42 -4.98 24.21
N SER A 124 -2.30 -4.30 23.97
CA SER A 124 -1.66 -3.41 24.96
C SER A 124 -2.37 -2.06 25.05
N THR A 125 -2.79 -1.64 26.25
CA THR A 125 -3.40 -0.33 26.45
C THR A 125 -2.51 0.83 26.00
N GLU A 126 -1.20 0.75 26.19
CA GLU A 126 -0.27 1.84 25.90
C GLU A 126 0.17 1.91 24.44
N ARG A 127 0.19 0.78 23.74
CA ARG A 127 0.71 0.66 22.37
C ARG A 127 -0.35 0.42 21.31
N ARG A 128 -1.60 0.12 21.72
CA ARG A 128 -2.71 -0.17 20.80
C ARG A 128 -2.90 0.92 19.76
N ASN A 129 -2.87 2.20 20.14
CA ASN A 129 -3.07 3.30 19.19
C ASN A 129 -1.94 3.35 18.15
N GLN A 130 -0.70 3.14 18.58
CA GLN A 130 0.46 3.09 17.68
C GLN A 130 0.36 1.91 16.71
N ALA A 131 0.03 0.72 17.22
CA ALA A 131 -0.20 -0.47 16.39
C ALA A 131 -1.35 -0.28 15.40
N TYR A 132 -2.47 0.29 15.86
CA TYR A 132 -3.62 0.60 15.00
C TYR A 132 -3.22 1.51 13.84
N THR A 133 -2.45 2.58 14.10
CA THR A 133 -1.93 3.48 13.07
C THR A 133 -1.10 2.71 12.04
N TYR A 134 -0.12 1.91 12.48
CA TYR A 134 0.73 1.16 11.57
C TYR A 134 -0.05 0.16 10.71
N LEU A 135 -0.97 -0.59 11.30
CA LEU A 135 -1.76 -1.56 10.55
C LEU A 135 -2.74 -0.88 9.58
N SER A 136 -3.17 0.35 9.88
CA SER A 136 -3.99 1.16 8.99
C SER A 136 -3.23 1.77 7.80
N GLU A 137 -1.89 1.80 7.87
CA GLU A 137 -1.00 2.26 6.78
C GLU A 137 -0.62 1.13 5.81
N LEU A 138 -1.11 -0.10 6.03
CA LEU A 138 -0.87 -1.19 5.10
C LEU A 138 -1.49 -0.89 3.73
N GLU A 139 -0.79 -1.31 2.67
CA GLU A 139 -1.24 -1.18 1.28
C GLU A 139 -2.53 -1.97 0.99
N GLY A 140 -2.86 -2.95 1.85
CA GLY A 140 -4.09 -3.70 1.78
C GLY A 140 -4.31 -4.58 3.02
N PRO A 141 -5.52 -5.16 3.15
CA PRO A 141 -5.92 -5.96 4.30
C PRO A 141 -5.36 -7.38 4.31
N ALA A 142 -4.90 -7.89 3.16
CA ALA A 142 -4.53 -9.29 2.98
C ALA A 142 -3.56 -9.88 4.03
N PRO A 143 -2.49 -9.18 4.46
CA PRO A 143 -1.59 -9.70 5.50
C PRO A 143 -2.29 -9.92 6.85
N LEU A 144 -3.42 -9.27 7.10
CA LEU A 144 -4.13 -9.33 8.38
C LEU A 144 -5.02 -10.56 8.51
N TYR A 145 -5.42 -11.20 7.40
CA TYR A 145 -6.41 -12.28 7.42
C TYR A 145 -5.96 -13.48 8.25
N MET A 146 -4.67 -13.86 8.18
CA MET A 146 -4.15 -14.98 8.96
C MET A 146 -4.25 -14.79 10.48
N PHE A 147 -4.37 -13.54 10.94
CA PHE A 147 -4.47 -13.22 12.36
C PHE A 147 -5.91 -13.26 12.87
N LEU A 148 -6.94 -13.16 12.00
CA LEU A 148 -8.33 -13.14 12.44
C LEU A 148 -8.70 -14.42 13.19
N ASP A 149 -8.31 -15.58 12.68
CA ASP A 149 -8.65 -16.87 13.30
C ASP A 149 -7.84 -17.13 14.58
N GLN A 150 -6.57 -16.76 14.58
CA GLN A 150 -5.63 -17.04 15.69
C GLN A 150 -5.67 -15.99 16.81
N ALA A 151 -6.27 -14.83 16.56
CA ALA A 151 -6.35 -13.72 17.51
C ALA A 151 -7.18 -14.08 18.75
N LYS A 152 -6.76 -13.53 19.89
CA LYS A 152 -7.60 -13.51 21.09
C LYS A 152 -8.83 -12.62 20.85
N PRO A 153 -9.93 -12.80 21.61
CA PRO A 153 -11.16 -12.03 21.40
C PRO A 153 -10.93 -10.50 21.34
N GLN A 154 -10.14 -9.95 22.27
CA GLN A 154 -9.83 -8.51 22.29
C GLN A 154 -9.00 -8.06 21.08
N THR A 155 -7.98 -8.83 20.70
CA THR A 155 -7.18 -8.55 19.50
C THR A 155 -8.04 -8.59 18.26
N ARG A 156 -8.95 -9.57 18.17
CA ARG A 156 -9.85 -9.77 17.03
C ARG A 156 -10.79 -8.59 16.84
N VAL A 157 -11.39 -8.09 17.92
CA VAL A 157 -12.19 -6.85 17.90
C VAL A 157 -11.40 -5.69 17.30
N LYS A 158 -10.15 -5.48 17.76
CA LYS A 158 -9.30 -4.41 17.24
C LYS A 158 -8.82 -4.63 15.82
N LEU A 159 -8.61 -5.88 15.42
CA LEU A 159 -8.27 -6.23 14.06
C LEU A 159 -9.44 -5.95 13.10
N LEU A 160 -10.67 -6.25 13.51
CA LEU A 160 -11.88 -5.88 12.75
C LEU A 160 -12.03 -4.36 12.63
N GLU A 161 -11.72 -3.59 13.68
CA GLU A 161 -11.68 -2.12 13.61
C GLU A 161 -10.60 -1.57 12.65
N VAL A 162 -9.45 -2.26 12.51
CA VAL A 162 -8.44 -1.92 11.51
C VAL A 162 -8.96 -2.24 10.10
N LEU A 163 -9.56 -3.42 9.91
CA LEU A 163 -10.14 -3.84 8.64
C LEU A 163 -11.33 -2.96 8.21
N ALA A 164 -12.07 -2.38 9.15
CA ALA A 164 -13.08 -1.36 8.84
C ALA A 164 -12.50 -0.21 8.00
N ARG A 165 -11.24 0.17 8.28
CA ARG A 165 -10.54 1.28 7.62
C ARG A 165 -9.81 0.88 6.34
N SER A 166 -9.17 -0.28 6.29
CA SER A 166 -8.34 -0.71 5.15
C SER A 166 -8.96 -1.81 4.29
N GLY A 167 -10.08 -2.40 4.73
CA GLY A 167 -10.74 -3.52 4.07
C GLY A 167 -11.32 -3.19 2.71
N ASP A 168 -11.41 -4.22 1.87
CA ASP A 168 -11.91 -4.25 0.50
C ASP A 168 -13.10 -5.23 0.36
N ALA A 169 -13.51 -5.53 -0.87
CA ALA A 169 -14.64 -6.43 -1.12
C ALA A 169 -14.36 -7.86 -0.63
N GLU A 170 -13.13 -8.34 -0.80
CA GLU A 170 -12.71 -9.65 -0.28
C GLU A 170 -12.76 -9.69 1.25
N THR A 171 -12.47 -8.55 1.91
CA THR A 171 -12.58 -8.43 3.37
C THR A 171 -14.00 -8.72 3.84
N LEU A 172 -15.03 -8.27 3.11
CA LEU A 172 -16.44 -8.49 3.48
C LEU A 172 -16.77 -9.98 3.58
N ASP A 173 -16.39 -10.75 2.56
CA ASP A 173 -16.62 -12.19 2.52
C ASP A 173 -15.93 -12.91 3.69
N ARG A 174 -14.74 -12.43 4.07
CA ARG A 174 -13.93 -13.02 5.14
C ARG A 174 -14.46 -12.70 6.53
N ILE A 175 -15.07 -11.53 6.73
CA ILE A 175 -15.50 -11.10 8.07
C ILE A 175 -16.98 -11.37 8.37
N ASP A 176 -17.77 -11.76 7.37
CA ASP A 176 -19.22 -12.01 7.51
C ASP A 176 -19.54 -13.03 8.60
N LEU A 177 -18.75 -14.11 8.69
CA LEU A 177 -18.92 -15.15 9.70
C LEU A 177 -18.81 -14.63 11.15
N TYR A 178 -18.09 -13.53 11.39
CA TYR A 178 -17.93 -12.96 12.72
C TYR A 178 -19.17 -12.15 13.16
N THR A 179 -20.08 -11.80 12.26
CA THR A 179 -21.35 -11.13 12.61
C THR A 179 -22.28 -12.00 13.46
N ALA A 180 -22.14 -13.32 13.35
CA ALA A 180 -22.85 -14.32 14.14
C ALA A 180 -22.03 -14.84 15.33
N SER A 181 -20.94 -14.16 15.69
CA SER A 181 -20.09 -14.55 16.82
C SER A 181 -20.88 -14.59 18.13
N PRO A 182 -20.67 -15.60 19.01
CA PRO A 182 -21.29 -15.64 20.34
C PRO A 182 -20.76 -14.54 21.27
N ASP A 183 -19.58 -14.00 21.02
CA ASP A 183 -19.08 -12.81 21.71
C ASP A 183 -19.69 -11.56 21.05
N PRO A 184 -20.53 -10.79 21.77
CA PRO A 184 -21.22 -9.62 21.22
C PRO A 184 -20.25 -8.53 20.76
N LYS A 185 -19.07 -8.39 21.40
CA LYS A 185 -18.09 -7.37 21.00
C LYS A 185 -17.49 -7.68 19.64
N ILE A 186 -17.27 -8.95 19.35
CA ILE A 186 -16.78 -9.40 18.04
C ILE A 186 -17.87 -9.19 16.98
N ALA A 187 -19.11 -9.57 17.27
CA ALA A 187 -20.24 -9.38 16.36
C ALA A 187 -20.47 -7.90 16.02
N GLU A 188 -20.48 -7.03 17.03
CA GLU A 188 -20.61 -5.58 16.85
C GLU A 188 -19.45 -4.99 16.03
N ALA A 189 -18.21 -5.40 16.31
CA ALA A 189 -17.04 -4.94 15.57
C ALA A 189 -17.05 -5.40 14.10
N ALA A 190 -17.50 -6.64 13.84
CA ALA A 190 -17.64 -7.16 12.48
C ALA A 190 -18.71 -6.39 11.69
N GLN A 191 -19.89 -6.18 12.30
CA GLN A 191 -20.95 -5.38 11.68
C GLN A 191 -20.50 -3.93 11.43
N PHE A 192 -19.76 -3.33 12.37
CA PHE A 192 -19.17 -2.00 12.17
C PHE A 192 -18.21 -1.99 10.97
N ALA A 193 -17.31 -2.97 10.88
CA ALA A 193 -16.37 -3.07 9.78
C ALA A 193 -17.07 -3.24 8.43
N ILE A 194 -18.07 -4.12 8.34
CA ILE A 194 -18.88 -4.30 7.12
C ILE A 194 -19.53 -2.98 6.70
N ARG A 195 -20.22 -2.29 7.62
CA ARG A 195 -20.86 -1.00 7.32
C ARG A 195 -19.86 0.01 6.78
N GLU A 196 -18.68 0.10 7.39
CA GLU A 196 -17.67 1.08 7.02
C GLU A 196 -17.02 0.76 5.67
N ILE A 197 -16.71 -0.51 5.40
CA ILE A 197 -16.18 -0.95 4.10
C ILE A 197 -17.20 -0.67 2.98
N THR A 198 -18.46 -1.07 3.17
CA THR A 198 -19.53 -0.83 2.18
C THR A 198 -19.74 0.66 1.93
N ARG A 199 -19.71 1.49 2.99
CA ARG A 199 -19.82 2.95 2.87
C ARG A 199 -18.68 3.54 2.03
N ARG A 200 -17.44 3.10 2.28
CA ARG A 200 -16.25 3.57 1.53
C ARG A 200 -16.32 3.17 0.06
N GLN A 201 -16.71 1.93 -0.22
CA GLN A 201 -16.87 1.43 -1.59
C GLN A 201 -17.96 2.18 -2.37
N ALA A 202 -19.11 2.44 -1.75
CA ALA A 202 -20.16 3.24 -2.36
C ALA A 202 -19.73 4.69 -2.64
N SER A 203 -18.85 5.25 -1.80
CA SER A 203 -18.29 6.59 -1.97
C SER A 203 -17.11 6.69 -2.94
N THR A 204 -16.69 5.59 -3.57
CA THR A 204 -15.67 5.58 -4.63
C THR A 204 -16.38 5.41 -5.98
N PRO A 205 -17.07 6.45 -6.51
CA PRO A 205 -17.69 6.38 -7.82
C PRO A 205 -16.60 6.32 -8.89
N THR A 206 -16.78 5.43 -9.86
CA THR A 206 -16.09 5.37 -11.14
C THR A 206 -16.15 6.73 -11.83
N ASP A 207 -15.07 7.51 -11.69
CA ASP A 207 -14.90 8.82 -12.33
C ASP A 207 -14.58 8.64 -13.82
N GLU A 208 -15.59 8.31 -14.62
CA GLU A 208 -15.50 8.46 -16.09
C GLU A 208 -16.83 8.64 -16.83
N SER A 209 -17.96 8.79 -16.13
CA SER A 209 -19.26 8.95 -16.78
C SER A 209 -19.92 10.29 -16.47
N MET A 210 -19.82 11.19 -17.44
CA MET A 210 -20.76 12.29 -17.73
C MET A 210 -20.79 13.49 -16.77
N ARG A 211 -19.90 14.46 -17.04
CA ARG A 211 -20.37 15.85 -17.14
C ARG A 211 -20.19 16.35 -18.57
N PRO A 212 -21.23 16.31 -19.42
CA PRO A 212 -21.16 17.03 -20.68
C PRO A 212 -21.05 18.52 -20.35
N ARG A 213 -19.92 19.15 -20.73
CA ARG A 213 -19.80 20.61 -20.74
C ARG A 213 -20.89 21.13 -21.69
N GLN A 214 -21.91 21.78 -21.15
CA GLN A 214 -22.80 22.62 -21.96
C GLN A 214 -21.95 23.74 -22.56
N ALA A 215 -21.60 23.59 -23.84
CA ALA A 215 -21.08 24.67 -24.65
C ALA A 215 -22.24 25.65 -24.89
N GLY A 216 -22.21 26.79 -24.21
CA GLY A 216 -23.15 27.88 -24.44
C GLY A 216 -23.11 28.31 -25.90
N SER A 217 -24.17 28.03 -26.63
CA SER A 217 -24.39 28.58 -27.97
C SER A 217 -24.87 30.02 -27.79
N ARG A 218 -24.01 31.00 -28.09
CA ARG A 218 -24.42 32.40 -28.25
C ARG A 218 -25.24 32.50 -29.54
N PRO A 219 -26.48 33.02 -29.51
CA PRO A 219 -27.17 33.40 -30.74
C PRO A 219 -26.55 34.68 -31.28
N ASP A 220 -26.20 34.64 -32.56
CA ASP A 220 -25.91 35.80 -33.41
C ASP A 220 -27.14 36.72 -33.41
N GLU A 221 -26.96 37.97 -32.99
CA GLU A 221 -27.96 39.02 -33.12
C GLU A 221 -27.56 39.90 -34.30
N THR A 222 -28.13 39.56 -35.46
CA THR A 222 -28.06 40.36 -36.69
C THR A 222 -28.96 41.60 -36.59
N THR A 223 -28.40 42.68 -37.13
CA THR A 223 -28.83 44.07 -37.36
C THR A 223 -30.29 44.29 -37.82
N PRO A 224 -30.85 45.51 -37.75
CA PRO A 224 -30.45 46.65 -38.61
C PRO A 224 -30.04 47.94 -37.87
#